data_AF-A0A3N5JS99-F1
#
_entry.id   AF-A0A3N5JS99-F1
#
_cell.length_a   1.000
_cell.length_b   1.000
_cell.length_c   1.000
_cell.angle_alpha   90.00
_cell.angle_beta   90.00
_cell.angle_gamma   90.00
#
_symmetry.space_group_name_H-M   'P 1'
#
loop_
_entity.id
_entity.type
_entity.pdbx_description
1 polymer ?
#
loop_
_entity_poly.entity_id
_entity_poly.type
_entity_poly.pdbx_seq_one_letter_code
_entity_poly.pdbx_strand_id
1 'polypeptide(L)'
;MGDPRRQNRPSTRGLRRRSPAALWMLATPVGRRNKHSLELPEIAPNMAGNVWEWVADWYAEDPYEKGPTHNPRGPETGDFRVGRGGSCIDHPAVLSTTYRNRPLPPFSANLIGFRCAKSP
;
A
#
# COMPACT_ATOMS: atom_id res chain seq x y z
N MET A 1 -13.58 -51.83 -40.58
CA MET A 1 -12.36 -51.05 -40.91
C MET A 1 -12.64 -49.59 -40.63
N GLY A 2 -12.24 -49.09 -39.46
CA GLY A 2 -12.45 -47.70 -39.06
C GLY A 2 -11.20 -46.86 -39.34
N ASP A 3 -11.38 -45.70 -39.98
CA ASP A 3 -10.33 -44.74 -40.30
C ASP A 3 -9.77 -44.08 -39.03
N PRO A 4 -8.47 -44.22 -38.70
CA PRO A 4 -7.91 -43.80 -37.42
C PRO A 4 -7.39 -42.34 -37.44
N ARG A 5 -8.11 -41.40 -38.06
CA ARG A 5 -7.70 -39.98 -38.14
C ARG A 5 -8.67 -38.97 -37.53
N ARG A 6 -9.32 -39.35 -36.43
CA ARG A 6 -9.97 -38.40 -35.52
C ARG A 6 -9.35 -38.46 -34.13
N GLN A 7 -8.28 -37.70 -33.93
CA GLN A 7 -7.92 -37.12 -32.63
C GLN A 7 -6.78 -36.10 -32.84
N ASN A 8 -6.78 -35.03 -32.03
CA ASN A 8 -5.82 -33.92 -31.98
C ASN A 8 -6.03 -32.77 -32.99
N ARG A 9 -7.09 -31.98 -32.75
CA ARG A 9 -7.01 -30.53 -32.98
C ARG A 9 -6.82 -29.84 -31.63
N PRO A 10 -5.70 -29.13 -31.39
CA PRO A 10 -5.60 -28.30 -30.21
C PRO A 10 -6.59 -27.14 -30.37
N SER A 11 -7.48 -27.00 -29.38
CA SER A 11 -8.36 -25.85 -29.24
C SER A 11 -7.51 -24.60 -29.04
N THR A 12 -7.38 -23.77 -30.08
CA THR A 12 -6.91 -22.40 -29.95
C THR A 12 -8.00 -21.55 -29.31
N ARG A 13 -8.38 -21.87 -28.06
CA ARG A 13 -9.04 -20.89 -27.19
C ARG A 13 -8.00 -19.81 -26.94
N GLY A 14 -8.26 -18.65 -27.53
CA GLY A 14 -7.36 -17.51 -27.60
C GLY A 14 -6.58 -17.32 -26.33
N LEU A 15 -5.26 -17.44 -26.45
CA LEU A 15 -4.31 -16.86 -25.52
C LEU A 15 -4.56 -15.35 -25.58
N ARG A 16 -5.50 -14.86 -24.77
CA ARG A 16 -5.63 -13.43 -24.51
C ARG A 16 -4.28 -13.03 -23.93
N ARG A 17 -3.45 -12.41 -24.77
CA ARG A 17 -2.29 -11.63 -24.36
C ARG A 17 -2.75 -10.84 -23.14
N ARG A 18 -2.21 -11.15 -21.96
CA ARG A 18 -2.45 -10.34 -20.77
C ARG A 18 -1.93 -8.96 -21.12
N SER A 19 -2.87 -8.06 -21.39
CA SER A 19 -2.63 -6.63 -21.56
C SER A 19 -1.88 -6.13 -20.31
N PRO A 20 -0.97 -5.15 -20.43
CA PRO A 20 -0.13 -4.66 -19.33
C PRO A 20 -0.92 -3.78 -18.31
N ALA A 21 -2.21 -4.05 -18.13
CA ALA A 21 -3.12 -3.29 -17.28
C ALA A 21 -3.30 -4.01 -15.95
N ALA A 22 -2.30 -3.98 -15.05
CA ALA A 22 -2.43 -4.65 -13.76
C ALA A 22 -2.00 -3.83 -12.54
N LEU A 23 -1.21 -2.76 -12.69
CA LEU A 23 -0.77 -1.99 -11.51
C LEU A 23 -1.80 -0.93 -11.08
N TRP A 24 -2.47 -0.27 -12.02
CA TRP A 24 -3.48 0.77 -11.73
C TRP A 24 -4.80 0.23 -11.14
N MET A 25 -5.01 -1.08 -11.15
CA MET A 25 -6.23 -1.70 -10.60
C MET A 25 -6.13 -2.03 -9.10
N LEU A 26 -4.96 -1.85 -8.49
CA LEU A 26 -4.74 -2.22 -7.08
C LEU A 26 -5.00 -1.05 -6.13
N ALA A 27 -4.75 0.18 -6.57
CA ALA A 27 -5.11 1.37 -5.82
C ALA A 27 -6.62 1.65 -5.96
N THR A 28 -7.30 1.80 -4.83
CA THR A 28 -8.73 2.15 -4.77
C THR A 28 -8.86 3.68 -4.77
N PRO A 29 -9.81 4.28 -5.52
CA PRO A 29 -10.05 5.73 -5.45
C PRO A 29 -10.23 6.20 -4.01
N VAL A 30 -9.60 7.32 -3.67
CA VAL A 30 -9.72 7.94 -2.34
C VAL A 30 -11.21 8.20 -2.05
N GLY A 31 -11.66 7.82 -0.85
CA GLY A 31 -13.07 7.93 -0.45
C GLY A 31 -13.92 6.69 -0.73
N ARG A 32 -13.39 5.67 -1.43
CA ARG A 32 -13.99 4.32 -1.47
C ARG A 32 -13.28 3.40 -0.48
N ARG A 33 -14.06 2.67 0.33
CA ARG A 33 -13.53 1.61 1.20
C ARG A 33 -12.93 0.47 0.35
N ASN A 34 -11.68 0.11 0.62
CA ASN A 34 -11.08 -1.14 0.13
C ASN A 34 -11.63 -2.32 0.96
N LYS A 35 -11.52 -3.56 0.47
CA LYS A 35 -12.06 -4.73 1.18
C LYS A 35 -11.57 -4.86 2.63
N HIS A 36 -10.33 -4.47 2.90
CA HIS A 36 -9.72 -4.50 4.24
C HIS A 36 -10.26 -3.41 5.20
N SER A 37 -10.66 -2.25 4.68
CA SER A 37 -11.29 -1.16 5.44
C SER A 37 -12.78 -1.37 5.74
N LEU A 38 -13.40 -2.41 5.17
CA LEU A 38 -14.78 -2.79 5.49
C LEU A 38 -14.89 -3.46 6.86
N GLU A 39 -13.79 -4.01 7.39
CA GLU A 39 -13.76 -4.73 8.66
C GLU A 39 -13.54 -3.81 9.88
N LEU A 40 -13.17 -2.54 9.66
CA LEU A 40 -12.83 -1.57 10.73
C LEU A 40 -13.57 -0.23 10.52
N PRO A 41 -14.84 -0.11 10.95
CA PRO A 41 -15.73 1.00 10.60
C PRO A 41 -15.32 2.37 11.17
N GLU A 42 -14.50 2.43 12.23
CA GLU A 42 -14.00 3.67 12.84
C GLU A 42 -12.77 4.26 12.14
N ILE A 43 -12.12 3.49 11.26
CA ILE A 43 -10.92 3.92 10.56
C ILE A 43 -11.33 4.70 9.30
N ALA A 44 -10.80 5.92 9.14
CA ALA A 44 -11.02 6.70 7.92
C ALA A 44 -10.63 5.85 6.69
N PRO A 45 -11.42 5.88 5.60
CA PRO A 45 -11.17 5.04 4.44
C PRO A 45 -9.73 5.24 3.92
N ASN A 46 -9.06 4.12 3.61
CA ASN A 46 -7.69 4.06 3.10
C ASN A 46 -6.57 4.46 4.08
N MET A 47 -6.82 4.51 5.40
CA MET A 47 -5.73 4.65 6.40
C MET A 47 -4.98 3.34 6.67
N ALA A 48 -5.54 2.20 6.23
CA ALA A 48 -4.90 0.89 6.23
C ALA A 48 -5.01 0.28 4.82
N GLY A 49 -3.86 0.12 4.14
CA GLY A 49 -3.75 -0.33 2.75
C GLY A 49 -3.93 0.79 1.73
N ASN A 50 -4.15 0.41 0.47
CA ASN A 50 -4.10 1.29 -0.71
C ASN A 50 -2.66 1.67 -1.09
N VAL A 51 -2.10 2.67 -0.40
CA VAL A 51 -0.73 3.15 -0.59
C VAL A 51 -0.14 3.51 0.77
N TRP A 52 1.17 3.32 0.92
CA TRP A 52 1.91 3.94 2.01
C TRP A 52 1.76 5.46 1.95
N GLU A 53 1.79 6.10 3.10
CA GLU A 53 1.72 7.55 3.20
C GLU A 53 2.93 8.12 3.90
N TRP A 54 3.62 9.05 3.23
CA TRP A 54 4.70 9.83 3.82
C TRP A 54 4.20 10.68 4.98
N VAL A 55 5.00 10.74 6.05
CA VAL A 55 4.82 11.63 7.20
C VAL A 55 6.04 12.55 7.28
N ALA A 56 5.83 13.77 7.77
CA ALA A 56 6.89 14.77 7.89
C ALA A 56 8.04 14.32 8.81
N ASP A 57 7.77 13.49 9.81
CA ASP A 57 8.74 13.07 10.82
C ASP A 57 9.90 12.24 10.25
N TRP A 58 11.09 12.45 10.80
CA TRP A 58 12.19 11.50 10.68
C TRP A 58 11.92 10.25 11.51
N TYR A 59 12.37 9.09 11.03
CA TYR A 59 12.19 7.83 11.73
C TYR A 59 13.18 7.71 12.88
N ALA A 60 12.66 7.52 14.08
CA ALA A 60 13.35 6.93 15.23
C ALA A 60 12.72 5.59 15.60
N GLU A 61 13.51 4.72 16.24
CA GLU A 61 13.08 3.39 16.71
C GLU A 61 12.13 3.50 17.91
N ASP A 62 12.42 4.42 18.84
CA ASP A 62 11.74 4.61 20.12
C ASP A 62 11.18 6.04 20.32
N PRO A 63 10.48 6.62 19.33
CA PRO A 63 10.05 8.02 19.39
C PRO A 63 9.00 8.29 20.47
N TYR A 64 8.28 7.26 20.92
CA TYR A 64 7.24 7.37 21.93
C TYR A 64 7.78 7.20 23.35
N GLU A 65 8.96 6.62 23.51
CA GLU A 65 9.62 6.49 24.82
C GLU A 65 10.52 7.69 25.12
N LYS A 66 11.23 8.19 24.09
CA LYS A 66 12.20 9.28 24.25
C LYS A 66 11.70 10.65 23.81
N GLY A 67 10.58 10.71 23.08
CA GLY A 67 10.05 11.96 22.53
C GLY A 67 9.16 12.75 23.50
N PRO A 68 8.86 14.01 23.19
CA PRO A 68 7.89 14.79 23.95
C PRO A 68 6.49 14.17 23.84
N THR A 69 5.73 14.22 24.93
CA THR A 69 4.36 13.67 24.98
C THR A 69 3.34 14.54 24.23
N HIS A 70 3.64 15.82 24.04
CA HIS A 70 2.77 16.79 23.39
C HIS A 70 3.36 17.23 22.05
N ASN A 71 2.59 17.04 20.97
CA ASN A 71 2.97 17.39 19.59
C ASN A 71 4.38 16.91 19.18
N PRO A 72 4.69 15.60 19.30
CA PRO A 72 5.98 15.08 18.86
C PRO A 72 6.17 15.29 17.37
N ARG A 73 7.33 15.82 16.97
CA ARG A 73 7.73 16.05 15.57
C ARG A 73 8.78 15.06 15.06
N GLY A 74 9.12 14.08 15.88
CA GLY A 74 10.28 13.22 15.68
C GLY A 74 11.62 13.97 15.87
N PRO A 75 12.75 13.31 15.56
CA PRO A 75 14.07 13.94 15.56
C PRO A 75 14.19 15.08 14.54
N GLU A 76 15.15 15.99 14.73
CA GLU A 76 15.41 17.08 13.77
C GLU A 76 16.06 16.58 12.46
N THR A 77 16.83 15.50 12.55
CA THR A 77 17.55 14.88 11.42
C THR A 77 17.43 13.36 11.46
N GLY A 78 17.66 12.70 10.33
CA GLY A 78 17.69 11.25 10.24
C GLY A 78 17.93 10.76 8.82
N ASP A 79 18.09 9.45 8.67
CA ASP A 79 18.35 8.82 7.37
C ASP A 79 17.06 8.40 6.63
N PHE A 80 15.98 8.19 7.39
CA PHE A 80 14.72 7.66 6.89
C PHE A 80 13.55 8.51 7.34
N ARG A 81 12.56 8.71 6.48
CA ARG A 81 11.29 9.33 6.86
C ARG A 81 10.28 8.25 7.27
N VAL A 82 9.25 8.64 8.01
CA VAL A 82 8.21 7.72 8.44
C VAL A 82 7.19 7.49 7.31
N GLY A 83 6.90 6.21 7.03
CA GLY A 83 5.76 5.80 6.19
C GLY A 83 4.70 5.06 7.02
N ARG A 84 3.40 5.33 6.77
CA ARG A 84 2.29 4.67 7.49
C ARG A 84 1.23 4.06 6.56
N GLY A 85 0.40 3.18 7.13
CA GLY A 85 -0.83 2.66 6.53
C GLY A 85 -0.67 1.38 5.70
N GLY A 86 0.48 1.15 5.08
CA GLY A 86 0.66 0.00 4.20
C GLY A 86 0.02 0.20 2.82
N SER A 87 0.40 -0.63 1.84
CA SER A 87 -0.13 -0.58 0.48
C SER A 87 -1.05 -1.75 0.16
N CYS A 88 -1.72 -1.69 -0.99
CA CYS A 88 -2.62 -2.72 -1.50
C CYS A 88 -1.96 -4.08 -1.79
N ILE A 89 -0.63 -4.17 -1.78
CA ILE A 89 0.11 -5.43 -2.01
C ILE A 89 0.80 -5.96 -0.75
N ASP A 90 0.74 -5.21 0.34
CA ASP A 90 1.44 -5.55 1.56
C ASP A 90 0.72 -6.64 2.36
N HIS A 91 1.51 -7.38 3.15
CA HIS A 91 0.99 -8.41 4.04
C HIS A 91 0.04 -7.79 5.10
N PRO A 92 -1.08 -8.42 5.47
CA PRO A 92 -2.03 -7.87 6.45
C PRO A 92 -1.40 -7.41 7.77
N ALA A 93 -0.31 -8.06 8.20
CA ALA A 93 0.44 -7.70 9.41
C ALA A 93 1.00 -6.26 9.41
N VAL A 94 1.22 -5.65 8.23
CA VAL A 94 1.70 -4.26 8.14
C VAL A 94 0.58 -3.27 7.77
N LEU A 95 -0.64 -3.74 7.51
CA LEU A 95 -1.83 -2.92 7.27
C LEU A 95 -2.44 -2.44 8.59
N SER A 96 -1.62 -1.79 9.42
CA SER A 96 -2.00 -1.30 10.74
C SER A 96 -1.75 0.20 10.87
N THR A 97 -2.58 0.86 11.68
CA THR A 97 -2.40 2.27 12.07
C THR A 97 -1.17 2.50 12.95
N THR A 98 -0.68 1.44 13.62
CA THR A 98 0.49 1.49 14.50
C THR A 98 1.79 1.15 13.80
N TYR A 99 1.74 0.46 12.66
CA TYR A 99 2.95 0.08 11.94
C TYR A 99 3.62 1.30 11.31
N ARG A 100 4.94 1.42 11.50
CA ARG A 100 5.77 2.49 10.97
C ARG A 100 6.87 1.90 10.10
N ASN A 101 6.85 2.25 8.81
CA ASN A 101 7.93 1.94 7.90
C ASN A 101 8.99 3.06 7.91
N ARG A 102 10.18 2.75 7.40
CA ARG A 102 11.36 3.63 7.33
C ARG A 102 11.92 3.78 5.91
N PRO A 103 11.13 4.23 4.93
CA PRO A 103 11.64 4.45 3.57
C PRO A 103 12.68 5.60 3.51
N LEU A 104 13.64 5.44 2.60
CA LEU A 104 14.64 6.47 2.29
C LEU A 104 13.94 7.71 1.67
N PRO A 105 14.33 8.95 1.99
CA PRO A 105 13.72 10.16 1.42
C PRO A 105 13.59 10.20 -0.12
N PRO A 106 14.58 9.72 -0.92
CA PRO A 106 14.44 9.69 -2.39
C PRO A 106 13.56 8.55 -2.92
N PHE A 107 13.03 7.67 -2.05
CA PHE A 107 12.20 6.56 -2.49
C PHE A 107 10.91 7.07 -3.14
N SER A 108 10.57 6.52 -4.30
CA SER A 108 9.32 6.81 -4.98
C SER A 108 8.83 5.57 -5.71
N ALA A 109 7.55 5.26 -5.55
CA ALA A 109 6.90 4.11 -6.15
C ALA A 109 5.40 4.39 -6.27
N ASN A 110 4.71 3.68 -7.16
CA ASN A 110 3.25 3.78 -7.33
C ASN A 110 2.45 3.28 -6.10
N LEU A 111 3.13 2.84 -5.05
CA LEU A 111 2.57 2.30 -3.82
C LEU A 111 2.81 3.21 -2.61
N ILE A 112 3.39 4.40 -2.82
CA ILE A 112 3.60 5.40 -1.78
C ILE A 112 3.14 6.78 -2.26
N GLY A 113 2.35 7.45 -1.44
CA GLY A 113 1.83 8.80 -1.66
C GLY A 113 1.89 9.62 -0.38
N PHE A 114 1.04 10.65 -0.28
CA PHE A 114 0.94 11.47 0.92
C PHE A 114 -0.46 12.10 1.01
N ARG A 115 -0.84 12.52 2.22
CA ARG A 115 -1.97 13.40 2.47
C ARG A 115 -1.51 14.64 3.21
N CYS A 116 -2.12 15.77 2.91
CA CYS A 116 -1.76 17.03 3.55
C CYS A 116 -2.47 17.20 4.89
N ALA A 117 -1.80 17.88 5.82
CA ALA A 117 -2.39 18.40 7.04
C ALA A 117 -2.10 19.90 7.13
N LYS A 118 -2.96 20.64 7.82
CA LYS A 118 -2.80 22.07 8.07
C LYS A 118 -3.25 22.35 9.50
N SER A 119 -2.54 23.25 10.19
CA SER A 119 -3.04 23.81 11.44
C SER A 119 -4.33 24.59 11.19
N PRO A 120 -5.24 24.69 12.18
CA PRO A 120 -6.44 25.53 12.10
C PRO A 120 -6.14 26.97 11.69
#